data_AF-A0A2V7V847-F1
#
_entry.id   AF-A0A2V7V847-F1
#
_cell.length_a   1.000
_cell.length_b   1.000
_cell.length_c   1.000
_cell.angle_alpha   90.00
_cell.angle_beta   90.00
_cell.angle_gamma   90.00
#
_symmetry.space_group_name_H-M   'P 1'
#
loop_
_entity.id
_entity.type
_entity.pdbx_description
1 polymer ?
#
loop_
_entity_poly.entity_id
_entity_poly.type
_entity_poly.pdbx_seq_one_letter_code
_entity_poly.pdbx_strand_id
1 'polypeptide(L)'
;STGDVILEAVHGTNDPDVIRYALGDIDRVLAFSTDPLLRFQNITLTPTDGFILSRVDGTLSAREIIQLAGLSPEETRKSLFGLLCTGVVAWTGGVRKPKAPPRPAAPSPSAVVPSLAVAPAHVVAPPPPKRPDAAPPSDPVTPATPIADAMAQRRKEILDAHEGLKRRNHFEVLGLARSATEVQVKEAYFRLARSFHPDVHHGASLGDLRDKLEAVFIRLGEAYEVLRSATSRASYEARLGLAEPAGSTIRKAPEPPPPPPDPAEEARKAEQAIRVAEKLYEKEKYWDAIQQLEPAVPIVQGKMKQRGHVVLARCYLKNPMWAKRAEEELLAAAREDPKSIDAHFILGSIYKERGLNSRALSMFRKVLELKPDHEEALVLVASAAPPTPPPEEGGGLIKRLFNKRS
;
A
#
# COMPACT_ATOMS: atom_id res chain seq x y z
N SER A 1 12.08 20.87 -16.33
CA SER A 1 12.83 19.94 -15.46
C SER A 1 14.17 19.63 -16.10
N THR A 2 15.18 19.18 -15.34
CA THR A 2 16.46 18.70 -15.90
C THR A 2 16.22 17.55 -16.89
N GLY A 3 15.26 16.65 -16.59
CA GLY A 3 14.87 15.58 -17.51
C GLY A 3 14.21 16.05 -18.80
N ASP A 4 13.48 17.18 -18.81
CA ASP A 4 12.91 17.75 -20.04
C ASP A 4 14.04 18.22 -20.99
N VAL A 5 15.02 18.95 -20.45
CA VAL A 5 16.17 19.45 -21.22
C VAL A 5 16.99 18.30 -21.81
N ILE A 6 17.10 17.18 -21.09
CA ILE A 6 17.77 15.97 -21.58
C ILE A 6 16.97 15.30 -22.71
N LEU A 7 15.64 15.16 -22.60
CA LEU A 7 14.83 14.63 -23.70
C LEU A 7 14.85 15.54 -24.92
N GLU A 8 14.69 16.85 -24.74
CA GLU A 8 14.72 17.83 -25.82
C GLU A 8 16.05 17.79 -26.59
N ALA A 9 17.18 17.70 -25.89
CA ALA A 9 18.50 17.56 -26.50
C ALA A 9 18.67 16.22 -27.26
N VAL A 10 18.14 15.11 -26.73
CA VAL A 10 18.18 13.80 -27.40
C VAL A 10 17.26 13.76 -28.62
N HIS A 11 16.07 14.34 -28.56
CA HIS A 11 15.15 14.45 -29.69
C HIS A 11 15.71 15.37 -30.79
N GLY A 12 16.45 16.43 -30.42
CA GLY A 12 17.18 17.29 -31.37
C GLY A 12 18.42 16.65 -32.01
N THR A 13 18.86 15.47 -31.57
CA THR A 13 20.03 14.78 -32.12
C THR A 13 19.66 14.08 -33.43
N ASN A 14 20.17 14.61 -34.56
CA ASN A 14 19.87 14.10 -35.90
C ASN A 14 20.78 12.95 -36.38
N ASP A 15 21.87 12.64 -35.66
CA ASP A 15 22.78 11.54 -36.00
C ASP A 15 22.27 10.20 -35.40
N PRO A 16 21.86 9.22 -36.22
CA PRO A 16 21.34 7.94 -35.72
C PRO A 16 22.45 6.99 -35.25
N ASP A 17 23.69 7.14 -35.72
CA ASP A 17 24.81 6.25 -35.37
C ASP A 17 25.39 6.62 -34.00
N VAL A 18 25.42 7.91 -33.65
CA VAL A 18 25.75 8.37 -32.28
C VAL A 18 24.80 7.75 -31.25
N ILE A 19 23.49 7.77 -31.50
CA ILE A 19 22.48 7.20 -30.61
C ILE A 19 22.60 5.66 -30.55
N ARG A 20 22.88 5.02 -31.69
CA ARG A 20 23.10 3.57 -31.76
C ARG A 20 24.33 3.13 -30.96
N TYR A 21 25.42 3.90 -31.01
CA TYR A 21 26.62 3.66 -30.21
C TYR A 21 26.36 3.90 -28.71
N ALA A 22 25.69 5.01 -28.37
CA ALA A 22 25.46 5.41 -26.98
C ALA A 22 24.45 4.53 -26.22
N LEU A 23 23.54 3.83 -26.92
CA LEU A 23 22.70 2.78 -26.35
C LEU A 23 23.49 1.54 -25.88
N GLY A 24 24.65 1.26 -26.48
CA GLY A 24 25.47 0.11 -26.11
C GLY A 24 24.78 -1.25 -26.36
N ASP A 25 24.79 -2.12 -25.35
CA ASP A 25 24.29 -3.49 -25.44
C ASP A 25 22.76 -3.56 -25.34
N ILE A 26 22.11 -3.55 -26.51
CA ILE A 26 20.64 -3.62 -26.64
C ILE A 26 20.04 -4.99 -26.29
N ASP A 27 20.84 -6.04 -26.04
CA ASP A 27 20.35 -7.35 -25.59
C ASP A 27 20.13 -7.41 -24.07
N ARG A 28 20.46 -6.33 -23.35
CA ARG A 28 20.18 -6.18 -21.93
C ARG A 28 18.71 -5.84 -21.68
N VAL A 29 18.17 -6.38 -20.59
CA VAL A 29 16.81 -6.11 -20.12
C VAL A 29 16.74 -4.72 -19.48
N LEU A 30 15.75 -3.94 -19.91
CA LEU A 30 15.45 -2.62 -19.37
C LEU A 30 14.38 -2.74 -18.29
N ALA A 31 14.60 -2.07 -17.16
CA ALA A 31 13.60 -1.87 -16.13
C ALA A 31 13.49 -0.38 -15.79
N PHE A 32 12.37 0.02 -15.20
CA PHE A 32 12.29 1.33 -14.54
C PHE A 32 13.36 1.44 -13.45
N SER A 33 13.88 2.65 -13.27
CA SER A 33 14.83 2.94 -12.20
C SER A 33 14.23 2.66 -10.81
N THR A 34 15.11 2.26 -9.89
CA THR A 34 14.81 2.03 -8.48
C THR A 34 14.91 3.31 -7.64
N ASP A 35 15.44 4.40 -8.20
CA ASP A 35 15.47 5.72 -7.57
C ASP A 35 14.13 6.46 -7.81
N PRO A 36 13.35 6.77 -6.75
CA PRO A 36 12.12 7.55 -6.87
C PRO A 36 12.34 8.95 -7.44
N LEU A 37 13.49 9.59 -7.19
CA LEU A 37 13.76 10.95 -7.67
C LEU A 37 13.96 10.98 -9.18
N LEU A 38 14.50 9.91 -9.77
CA LEU A 38 14.64 9.77 -11.23
C LEU A 38 13.35 9.28 -11.88
N ARG A 39 12.57 8.44 -11.19
CA ARG A 39 11.31 7.88 -11.69
C ARG A 39 10.11 8.83 -11.62
N PHE A 40 10.12 9.76 -10.66
CA PHE A 40 9.07 10.77 -10.47
C PHE A 40 9.52 12.18 -10.81
N GLN A 41 10.54 12.32 -11.67
CA GLN A 41 10.78 13.62 -12.32
C GLN A 41 9.54 14.02 -13.12
N ASN A 42 9.12 15.28 -12.98
CA ASN A 42 8.07 15.85 -13.83
C ASN A 42 8.69 16.08 -15.22
N ILE A 43 8.51 15.11 -16.13
CA ILE A 43 9.08 15.08 -17.49
C ILE A 43 7.94 15.00 -18.50
N THR A 44 8.05 15.83 -19.54
CA THR A 44 7.11 15.92 -20.65
C THR A 44 7.42 14.84 -21.68
N LEU A 45 6.85 13.65 -21.49
CA LEU A 45 7.01 12.53 -22.43
C LEU A 45 6.22 12.78 -23.72
N THR A 46 6.84 12.52 -24.87
CA THR A 46 6.10 12.44 -26.15
C THR A 46 5.21 11.18 -26.17
N PRO A 47 4.21 11.09 -27.08
CA PRO A 47 3.43 9.85 -27.25
C PRO A 47 4.31 8.63 -27.54
N THR A 48 5.41 8.80 -28.28
CA THR A 48 6.42 7.78 -28.57
C THR A 48 7.14 7.34 -27.29
N ASP A 49 7.63 8.28 -26.47
CA ASP A 49 8.32 7.95 -25.21
C ASP A 49 7.38 7.24 -24.23
N GLY A 50 6.14 7.73 -24.07
CA GLY A 50 5.14 7.12 -23.19
C GLY A 50 4.74 5.70 -23.63
N PHE A 51 4.61 5.49 -24.93
CA PHE A 51 4.35 4.15 -25.49
C PHE A 51 5.53 3.20 -25.27
N ILE A 52 6.76 3.64 -25.51
CA ILE A 52 7.98 2.84 -25.27
C ILE A 52 8.14 2.52 -23.79
N LEU A 53 7.92 3.51 -22.92
CA LEU A 53 7.96 3.35 -21.47
C LEU A 53 6.92 2.34 -20.97
N SER A 54 5.74 2.27 -21.60
CA SER A 54 4.71 1.24 -21.30
C SER A 54 5.16 -0.19 -21.60
N ARG A 55 6.21 -0.38 -22.41
CA ARG A 55 6.81 -1.68 -22.74
C ARG A 55 8.02 -2.03 -21.87
N VAL A 56 8.48 -1.11 -21.02
CA VAL A 56 9.59 -1.35 -20.08
C VAL A 56 9.02 -2.01 -18.81
N ASP A 57 8.80 -3.32 -18.86
CA ASP A 57 8.22 -4.10 -17.77
C ASP A 57 9.27 -4.74 -16.84
N GLY A 58 10.56 -4.64 -17.17
CA GLY A 58 11.63 -5.35 -16.48
C GLY A 58 11.86 -6.79 -16.96
N THR A 59 11.22 -7.21 -18.06
CA THR A 59 11.40 -8.54 -18.68
C THR A 59 11.88 -8.49 -20.13
N LEU A 60 11.56 -7.40 -20.86
CA LEU A 60 11.99 -7.18 -22.25
C LEU A 60 13.37 -6.51 -22.37
N SER A 61 14.15 -6.96 -23.35
CA SER A 61 15.38 -6.30 -23.81
C SER A 61 15.08 -5.06 -24.66
N ALA A 62 16.05 -4.14 -24.76
CA ALA A 62 15.93 -3.01 -25.67
C ALA A 62 15.71 -3.46 -27.14
N ARG A 63 16.34 -4.56 -27.57
CA ARG A 63 16.11 -5.17 -28.90
C ARG A 63 14.66 -5.62 -29.08
N GLU A 64 14.09 -6.33 -28.09
CA GLU A 64 12.69 -6.77 -28.14
C GLU A 64 11.73 -5.58 -28.15
N ILE A 65 12.01 -4.53 -27.37
CA ILE A 65 11.21 -3.29 -27.37
C ILE A 65 11.26 -2.61 -28.75
N ILE A 66 12.44 -2.50 -29.37
CA ILE A 66 12.60 -1.95 -30.73
C ILE A 66 11.82 -2.77 -31.77
N GLN A 67 11.77 -4.09 -31.64
CA GLN A 67 11.02 -4.96 -32.56
C GLN A 67 9.50 -4.95 -32.32
N LEU A 68 9.06 -4.85 -31.06
CA LEU A 68 7.65 -4.89 -30.66
C LEU A 68 6.96 -3.51 -30.67
N ALA A 69 7.70 -2.43 -30.83
CA ALA A 69 7.13 -1.08 -30.85
C ALA A 69 6.26 -0.83 -32.10
N GLY A 70 6.63 -1.39 -33.26
CA GLY A 70 5.95 -1.12 -34.53
C GLY A 70 6.15 0.32 -35.07
N LEU A 71 7.05 1.08 -34.44
CA LEU A 71 7.48 2.43 -34.83
C LEU A 71 8.81 2.34 -35.61
N SER A 72 9.35 3.48 -36.07
CA SER A 72 10.69 3.47 -36.67
C SER A 72 11.72 2.92 -35.67
N PRO A 73 12.59 1.98 -36.09
CA PRO A 73 13.67 1.48 -35.24
C PRO A 73 14.65 2.58 -34.79
N GLU A 74 14.71 3.70 -35.51
CA GLU A 74 15.54 4.85 -35.15
C GLU A 74 14.88 5.72 -34.08
N GLU A 75 13.62 6.11 -34.29
CA GLU A 75 12.82 6.85 -33.28
C GLU A 75 12.75 6.08 -31.96
N THR A 76 12.52 4.76 -32.04
CA THR A 76 12.46 3.90 -30.85
C THR A 76 13.79 3.89 -30.11
N ARG A 77 14.93 3.93 -30.82
CA ARG A 77 16.26 4.08 -30.21
C ARG A 77 16.45 5.47 -29.58
N LYS A 78 16.03 6.56 -30.25
CA LYS A 78 16.14 7.92 -29.69
C LYS A 78 15.38 8.05 -28.37
N SER A 79 14.13 7.60 -28.33
CA SER A 79 13.30 7.60 -27.12
C SER A 79 13.86 6.70 -26.02
N LEU A 80 14.31 5.49 -26.33
CA LEU A 80 14.97 4.61 -25.35
C LEU A 80 16.23 5.25 -24.76
N PHE A 81 17.04 5.91 -25.58
CA PHE A 81 18.24 6.62 -25.13
C PHE A 81 17.89 7.81 -24.24
N GLY A 82 16.90 8.61 -24.61
CA GLY A 82 16.41 9.72 -23.78
C GLY A 82 15.88 9.26 -22.41
N LEU A 83 15.09 8.17 -22.37
CA LEU A 83 14.59 7.57 -21.13
C LEU A 83 15.72 7.01 -20.24
N LEU A 84 16.83 6.55 -20.83
CA LEU A 84 18.04 6.15 -20.11
C LEU A 84 18.82 7.35 -19.56
N CYS A 85 19.03 8.39 -20.37
CA CYS A 85 19.76 9.60 -19.95
C CYS A 85 19.03 10.40 -18.86
N THR A 86 17.69 10.38 -18.86
CA THR A 86 16.88 10.96 -17.77
C THR A 86 16.89 10.10 -16.50
N GLY A 87 17.35 8.86 -16.57
CA GLY A 87 17.38 7.92 -15.46
C GLY A 87 16.00 7.35 -15.09
N VAL A 88 14.97 7.55 -15.92
CA VAL A 88 13.62 6.98 -15.71
C VAL A 88 13.66 5.46 -15.88
N VAL A 89 14.44 4.98 -16.85
CA VAL A 89 14.76 3.55 -17.03
C VAL A 89 16.26 3.32 -16.87
N ALA A 90 16.62 2.10 -16.51
CA ALA A 90 18.00 1.68 -16.28
C ALA A 90 18.23 0.26 -16.80
N TRP A 91 19.48 -0.01 -17.19
CA TRP A 91 19.90 -1.35 -17.56
C TRP A 91 19.96 -2.27 -16.34
N THR A 92 19.28 -3.40 -16.39
CA THR A 92 19.41 -4.44 -15.37
C THR A 92 20.73 -5.22 -15.54
N GLY A 93 21.16 -5.91 -14.48
CA GLY A 93 22.41 -6.71 -14.49
C GLY A 93 22.30 -8.08 -15.17
N GLY A 94 21.12 -8.46 -15.68
CA GLY A 94 20.87 -9.76 -16.31
C GLY A 94 20.94 -9.70 -17.82
N VAL A 95 21.94 -10.35 -18.43
CA VAL A 95 21.95 -10.65 -19.87
C VAL A 95 21.13 -11.91 -20.09
N ARG A 96 20.07 -11.83 -20.90
CA ARG A 96 19.17 -12.95 -21.19
C ARG A 96 19.48 -13.52 -22.57
N LYS A 97 19.92 -14.79 -22.65
CA LYS A 97 20.05 -15.46 -23.96
C LYS A 97 18.67 -15.57 -24.62
N PRO A 98 18.53 -15.28 -25.93
CA PRO A 98 17.25 -15.26 -26.62
C PRO A 98 16.59 -16.66 -26.61
N LYS A 99 15.28 -16.70 -26.36
CA LYS A 99 14.49 -17.93 -26.27
C LYS A 99 13.78 -18.23 -27.59
N ALA A 100 13.95 -19.44 -28.11
CA ALA A 100 13.26 -19.90 -29.32
C ALA A 100 11.71 -19.91 -29.14
N PRO A 101 10.93 -19.69 -30.21
CA PRO A 101 9.48 -19.53 -30.11
C PRO A 101 8.75 -20.84 -29.73
N PRO A 102 7.68 -20.78 -28.92
CA PRO A 102 6.92 -21.97 -28.51
C PRO A 102 5.91 -22.42 -29.58
N ARG A 103 5.67 -23.74 -29.64
CA ARG A 103 4.71 -24.39 -30.53
C ARG A 103 3.29 -24.42 -29.90
N PRO A 104 2.18 -24.37 -30.66
CA PRO A 104 0.84 -24.29 -30.09
C PRO A 104 0.40 -25.56 -29.33
N ALA A 105 -0.44 -25.39 -28.30
CA ALA A 105 -0.98 -26.47 -27.48
C ALA A 105 -2.30 -27.05 -28.04
N ALA A 106 -2.57 -28.32 -27.74
CA ALA A 106 -3.81 -29.02 -28.08
C ALA A 106 -4.81 -29.03 -26.89
N PRO A 107 -6.13 -29.14 -27.14
CA PRO A 107 -7.17 -28.99 -26.10
C PRO A 107 -7.46 -30.28 -25.30
N SER A 108 -7.97 -30.11 -24.09
CA SER A 108 -8.43 -31.20 -23.20
C SER A 108 -9.96 -31.46 -23.35
N PRO A 109 -10.44 -32.70 -23.18
CA PRO A 109 -11.86 -33.04 -23.33
C PRO A 109 -12.69 -32.91 -22.03
N SER A 110 -14.02 -32.81 -22.19
CA SER A 110 -15.01 -32.60 -21.13
C SER A 110 -15.15 -33.75 -20.12
N ALA A 111 -15.51 -33.40 -18.88
CA ALA A 111 -15.88 -34.35 -17.83
C ALA A 111 -17.38 -34.68 -17.85
N VAL A 112 -17.70 -35.94 -17.55
CA VAL A 112 -19.06 -36.50 -17.43
C VAL A 112 -19.43 -36.69 -15.95
N VAL A 113 -20.68 -36.41 -15.59
CA VAL A 113 -21.24 -36.67 -14.24
C VAL A 113 -22.04 -37.98 -14.22
N PRO A 114 -21.89 -38.82 -13.18
CA PRO A 114 -22.86 -39.84 -12.79
C PRO A 114 -23.55 -39.53 -11.43
N SER A 115 -24.58 -40.31 -11.12
CA SER A 115 -25.60 -40.06 -10.07
C SER A 115 -25.76 -41.24 -9.09
N LEU A 116 -26.68 -41.10 -8.12
CA LEU A 116 -27.16 -42.08 -7.12
C LEU A 116 -26.20 -42.39 -5.95
N ALA A 117 -26.65 -42.76 -4.74
CA ALA A 117 -27.93 -42.59 -4.02
C ALA A 117 -27.74 -42.98 -2.53
N VAL A 118 -28.67 -42.64 -1.63
CA VAL A 118 -28.60 -42.92 -0.18
C VAL A 118 -29.86 -43.60 0.34
N ALA A 119 -29.70 -44.57 1.25
CA ALA A 119 -30.73 -45.17 2.13
C ALA A 119 -30.02 -45.92 3.29
N PRO A 120 -30.69 -46.38 4.37
CA PRO A 120 -32.12 -46.27 4.70
C PRO A 120 -32.44 -45.78 6.14
N ALA A 121 -33.73 -45.58 6.45
CA ALA A 121 -34.25 -45.59 7.83
C ALA A 121 -35.71 -46.15 7.85
N HIS A 122 -36.05 -46.92 8.89
CA HIS A 122 -37.38 -47.52 9.12
C HIS A 122 -38.31 -46.61 9.95
N VAL A 123 -39.61 -46.55 9.62
CA VAL A 123 -40.75 -46.49 10.58
C VAL A 123 -41.97 -47.19 9.96
N VAL A 124 -42.83 -47.81 10.80
CA VAL A 124 -44.00 -48.63 10.40
C VAL A 124 -45.33 -48.00 10.88
N ALA A 125 -46.28 -47.80 9.93
CA ALA A 125 -47.77 -47.95 9.92
C ALA A 125 -48.65 -47.98 11.21
N PRO A 126 -50.01 -47.75 11.16
CA PRO A 126 -50.84 -46.92 10.25
C PRO A 126 -52.05 -46.17 10.98
N PRO A 127 -53.33 -45.98 10.50
CA PRO A 127 -54.19 -44.77 10.71
C PRO A 127 -55.49 -45.09 11.55
N PRO A 128 -56.72 -44.48 11.45
CA PRO A 128 -57.31 -43.28 10.77
C PRO A 128 -58.10 -42.36 11.79
N PRO A 129 -59.20 -41.59 11.52
CA PRO A 129 -59.88 -41.11 10.29
C PRO A 129 -60.04 -39.55 10.18
N LYS A 130 -60.95 -39.04 9.33
CA LYS A 130 -60.98 -37.66 8.76
C LYS A 130 -62.17 -36.77 9.18
N ARG A 131 -61.89 -35.43 9.23
CA ARG A 131 -62.78 -34.25 8.99
C ARG A 131 -63.87 -33.90 10.03
N PRO A 132 -64.41 -32.66 10.06
CA PRO A 132 -64.16 -31.50 9.16
C PRO A 132 -63.76 -30.15 9.83
N ASP A 133 -63.08 -29.32 9.04
CA ASP A 133 -63.12 -27.85 8.93
C ASP A 133 -63.50 -26.99 10.17
N ALA A 134 -62.49 -26.32 10.74
CA ALA A 134 -62.62 -25.09 11.53
C ALA A 134 -61.50 -24.11 11.14
N ALA A 135 -61.81 -22.82 11.01
CA ALA A 135 -60.86 -21.81 10.52
C ALA A 135 -59.71 -21.56 11.52
N PRO A 136 -58.47 -21.32 11.05
CA PRO A 136 -57.39 -20.89 11.92
C PRO A 136 -57.65 -19.45 12.42
N PRO A 137 -57.41 -19.15 13.70
CA PRO A 137 -57.49 -17.79 14.21
C PRO A 137 -56.36 -16.92 13.65
N SER A 138 -56.59 -15.62 13.54
CA SER A 138 -55.59 -14.65 13.11
C SER A 138 -54.39 -14.63 14.05
N ASP A 139 -53.18 -14.88 13.53
CA ASP A 139 -51.96 -14.70 14.32
C ASP A 139 -51.82 -13.24 14.80
N PRO A 140 -51.47 -13.00 16.08
CA PRO A 140 -51.15 -11.66 16.54
C PRO A 140 -49.82 -11.22 15.91
N VAL A 141 -49.89 -10.25 15.00
CA VAL A 141 -48.71 -9.58 14.43
C VAL A 141 -47.90 -8.97 15.58
N THR A 142 -46.84 -9.66 15.97
CA THR A 142 -45.89 -9.15 16.96
C THR A 142 -45.07 -8.06 16.27
N PRO A 143 -45.09 -6.79 16.71
CA PRO A 143 -44.29 -5.76 16.09
C PRO A 143 -42.81 -6.07 16.31
N ALA A 144 -42.07 -6.24 15.22
CA ALA A 144 -40.61 -6.38 15.28
C ALA A 144 -40.01 -5.15 15.99
N THR A 145 -39.04 -5.37 16.87
CA THR A 145 -38.53 -4.32 17.75
C THR A 145 -37.61 -3.35 17.00
N PRO A 146 -37.58 -2.04 17.36
CA PRO A 146 -36.82 -1.01 16.64
C PRO A 146 -35.32 -1.27 16.45
N ILE A 147 -34.75 -2.16 17.27
CA ILE A 147 -33.34 -2.55 17.22
C ILE A 147 -33.06 -3.43 15.97
N ALA A 148 -34.00 -4.29 15.59
CA ALA A 148 -33.86 -5.14 14.40
C ALA A 148 -33.85 -4.30 13.12
N ASP A 149 -34.76 -3.32 13.03
CA ASP A 149 -34.85 -2.39 11.89
C ASP A 149 -33.60 -1.50 11.78
N ALA A 150 -33.09 -1.00 12.91
CA ALA A 150 -31.85 -0.24 12.96
C ALA A 150 -30.64 -1.06 12.49
N MET A 151 -30.55 -2.34 12.85
CA MET A 151 -29.48 -3.24 12.38
C MET A 151 -29.63 -3.59 10.90
N ALA A 152 -30.86 -3.81 10.40
CA ALA A 152 -31.12 -4.07 8.99
C ALA A 152 -30.77 -2.85 8.12
N GLN A 153 -31.17 -1.65 8.55
CA GLN A 153 -30.81 -0.38 7.91
C GLN A 153 -29.28 -0.18 7.92
N ARG A 154 -28.61 -0.46 9.04
CA ARG A 154 -27.15 -0.37 9.13
C ARG A 154 -26.42 -1.34 8.19
N ARG A 155 -26.90 -2.58 8.10
CA ARG A 155 -26.40 -3.59 7.16
C ARG A 155 -26.55 -3.13 5.71
N LYS A 156 -27.68 -2.52 5.36
CA LYS A 156 -27.92 -1.93 4.05
C LYS A 156 -26.95 -0.79 3.72
N GLU A 157 -26.73 0.15 4.65
CA GLU A 157 -25.77 1.26 4.47
C GLU A 157 -24.36 0.79 4.11
N ILE A 158 -23.88 -0.28 4.76
CA ILE A 158 -22.56 -0.86 4.50
C ILE A 158 -22.49 -1.48 3.09
N LEU A 159 -23.54 -2.18 2.66
CA LEU A 159 -23.63 -2.76 1.32
C LEU A 159 -23.72 -1.67 0.23
N ASP A 160 -24.60 -0.68 0.41
CA ASP A 160 -24.78 0.45 -0.51
C ASP A 160 -23.49 1.31 -0.63
N ALA A 161 -22.74 1.47 0.47
CA ALA A 161 -21.43 2.13 0.46
C ALA A 161 -20.40 1.30 -0.32
N HIS A 162 -20.33 -0.02 -0.06
CA HIS A 162 -19.40 -0.95 -0.71
C HIS A 162 -19.66 -1.06 -2.23
N GLU A 163 -20.91 -1.14 -2.67
CA GLU A 163 -21.24 -1.10 -4.10
C GLU A 163 -20.94 0.26 -4.75
N GLY A 164 -20.97 1.34 -3.96
CA GLY A 164 -20.66 2.69 -4.42
C GLY A 164 -19.17 2.90 -4.76
N LEU A 165 -18.25 2.16 -4.15
CA LEU A 165 -16.81 2.49 -4.13
C LEU A 165 -16.16 2.62 -5.51
N LYS A 166 -16.59 1.79 -6.49
CA LYS A 166 -16.07 1.80 -7.87
C LYS A 166 -16.67 2.89 -8.75
N ARG A 167 -17.86 3.39 -8.39
CA ARG A 167 -18.61 4.40 -9.18
C ARG A 167 -18.39 5.81 -8.65
N ARG A 168 -18.16 5.97 -7.34
CA ARG A 168 -18.05 7.26 -6.68
C ARG A 168 -16.64 7.85 -6.74
N ASN A 169 -16.55 9.14 -7.09
CA ASN A 169 -15.32 9.92 -6.96
C ASN A 169 -14.99 10.23 -5.48
N HIS A 170 -13.81 10.78 -5.18
CA HIS A 170 -13.39 11.00 -3.80
C HIS A 170 -14.29 11.98 -3.01
N PHE A 171 -14.91 12.96 -3.69
CA PHE A 171 -15.87 13.87 -3.04
C PHE A 171 -17.15 13.13 -2.66
N GLU A 172 -17.71 12.34 -3.59
CA GLU A 172 -18.90 11.52 -3.38
C GLU A 172 -18.70 10.40 -2.34
N VAL A 173 -17.49 9.83 -2.27
CA VAL A 173 -17.09 8.86 -1.23
C VAL A 173 -17.14 9.49 0.16
N LEU A 174 -16.74 10.77 0.30
CA LEU A 174 -16.84 11.51 1.57
C LEU A 174 -18.20 12.21 1.79
N GLY A 175 -19.12 12.15 0.81
CA GLY A 175 -20.40 12.85 0.87
C GLY A 175 -20.24 14.39 0.85
N LEU A 176 -19.30 14.90 0.07
CA LEU A 176 -18.92 16.32 0.00
C LEU A 176 -19.20 16.94 -1.37
N ALA A 177 -19.44 18.24 -1.38
CA ALA A 177 -19.43 19.04 -2.60
C ALA A 177 -17.99 19.36 -3.05
N ARG A 178 -17.78 19.60 -4.35
CA ARG A 178 -16.50 20.09 -4.92
C ARG A 178 -15.99 21.39 -4.27
N SER A 179 -16.87 22.18 -3.65
CA SER A 179 -16.54 23.42 -2.93
C SER A 179 -16.15 23.23 -1.47
N ALA A 180 -16.13 22.00 -0.94
CA ALA A 180 -15.84 21.72 0.46
C ALA A 180 -14.44 22.23 0.89
N THR A 181 -14.32 22.79 2.08
CA THR A 181 -13.03 23.24 2.64
C THR A 181 -12.19 22.06 3.16
N GLU A 182 -10.89 22.27 3.39
CA GLU A 182 -10.03 21.24 4.00
C GLU A 182 -10.53 20.79 5.39
N VAL A 183 -11.13 21.72 6.15
CA VAL A 183 -11.79 21.42 7.44
C VAL A 183 -12.98 20.49 7.22
N GLN A 184 -13.85 20.76 6.24
CA GLN A 184 -14.99 19.91 5.93
C GLN A 184 -14.58 18.54 5.38
N VAL A 185 -13.49 18.46 4.61
CA VAL A 185 -12.88 17.19 4.17
C VAL A 185 -12.46 16.36 5.37
N LYS A 186 -11.75 16.98 6.32
CA LYS A 186 -11.28 16.35 7.56
C LYS A 186 -12.44 15.89 8.47
N GLU A 187 -13.44 16.74 8.68
CA GLU A 187 -14.64 16.42 9.48
C GLU A 187 -15.48 15.28 8.88
N ALA A 188 -15.75 15.34 7.57
CA ALA A 188 -16.54 14.31 6.89
C ALA A 188 -15.81 12.96 6.90
N TYR A 189 -14.50 12.96 6.66
CA TYR A 189 -13.68 11.76 6.81
C TYR A 189 -13.72 11.21 8.24
N PHE A 190 -13.53 12.02 9.28
CA PHE A 190 -13.59 11.51 10.66
C PHE A 190 -14.96 10.93 11.03
N ARG A 191 -16.05 11.59 10.61
CA ARG A 191 -17.42 11.10 10.80
C ARG A 191 -17.64 9.75 10.12
N LEU A 192 -17.18 9.59 8.87
CA LEU A 192 -17.35 8.36 8.11
C LEU A 192 -16.39 7.26 8.58
N ALA A 193 -15.14 7.57 8.90
CA ALA A 193 -14.15 6.63 9.41
C ALA A 193 -14.58 6.04 10.76
N ARG A 194 -15.15 6.83 11.68
CA ARG A 194 -15.73 6.32 12.93
C ARG A 194 -16.97 5.44 12.70
N SER A 195 -17.74 5.74 11.66
CA SER A 195 -18.93 4.98 11.26
C SER A 195 -18.54 3.62 10.67
N PHE A 196 -17.67 3.61 9.66
CA PHE A 196 -17.31 2.43 8.88
C PHE A 196 -16.03 1.73 9.36
N HIS A 197 -15.56 1.99 10.59
CA HIS A 197 -14.40 1.30 11.16
C HIS A 197 -14.71 -0.20 11.36
N PRO A 198 -13.82 -1.13 10.96
CA PRO A 198 -14.07 -2.57 11.10
C PRO A 198 -14.29 -2.98 12.57
N ASP A 199 -13.59 -2.34 13.50
CA ASP A 199 -13.59 -2.73 14.93
C ASP A 199 -14.73 -2.10 15.77
N VAL A 200 -15.53 -1.20 15.20
CA VAL A 200 -16.69 -0.60 15.92
C VAL A 200 -17.87 -1.58 16.03
N HIS A 201 -17.85 -2.67 15.26
CA HIS A 201 -18.96 -3.63 15.17
C HIS A 201 -18.51 -5.10 15.32
N HIS A 202 -17.70 -5.42 16.34
CA HIS A 202 -17.36 -6.81 16.71
C HIS A 202 -18.53 -7.65 17.28
N GLY A 203 -19.74 -7.09 17.37
CA GLY A 203 -20.94 -7.86 17.74
C GLY A 203 -21.29 -8.91 16.68
N ALA A 204 -21.78 -10.07 17.12
CA ALA A 204 -21.97 -11.28 16.30
C ALA A 204 -22.94 -11.17 15.09
N SER A 205 -23.50 -9.99 14.80
CA SER A 205 -24.49 -9.75 13.73
C SER A 205 -23.94 -9.03 12.48
N LEU A 206 -22.69 -8.57 12.47
CA LEU A 206 -22.09 -7.84 11.33
C LEU A 206 -20.71 -8.38 10.88
N GLY A 207 -20.24 -9.49 11.48
CA GLY A 207 -18.92 -10.08 11.17
C GLY A 207 -18.75 -10.51 9.70
N ASP A 208 -19.84 -10.87 9.02
CA ASP A 208 -19.85 -11.24 7.59
C ASP A 208 -19.68 -10.04 6.63
N LEU A 209 -19.72 -8.82 7.16
CA LEU A 209 -19.48 -7.58 6.43
C LEU A 209 -18.10 -6.99 6.72
N ARG A 210 -17.24 -7.65 7.51
CA ARG A 210 -15.91 -7.12 7.90
C ARG A 210 -15.08 -6.70 6.69
N ASP A 211 -14.94 -7.56 5.70
CA ASP A 211 -14.17 -7.30 4.47
C ASP A 211 -14.74 -6.11 3.68
N LYS A 212 -16.06 -5.90 3.74
CA LYS A 212 -16.76 -4.79 3.06
C LYS A 212 -16.57 -3.48 3.82
N LEU A 213 -16.63 -3.52 5.16
CA LEU A 213 -16.26 -2.40 6.03
C LEU A 213 -14.80 -1.99 5.79
N GLU A 214 -13.88 -2.95 5.74
CA GLU A 214 -12.47 -2.70 5.43
C GLU A 214 -12.29 -2.06 4.04
N ALA A 215 -12.93 -2.59 3.00
CA ALA A 215 -12.87 -2.00 1.65
C ALA A 215 -13.46 -0.57 1.61
N VAL A 216 -14.57 -0.31 2.30
CA VAL A 216 -15.15 1.04 2.45
C VAL A 216 -14.17 1.95 3.20
N PHE A 217 -13.58 1.48 4.30
CA PHE A 217 -12.64 2.23 5.13
C PHE A 217 -11.35 2.60 4.37
N ILE A 218 -10.77 1.65 3.62
CA ILE A 218 -9.61 1.90 2.73
C ILE A 218 -9.97 3.01 1.72
N ARG A 219 -11.13 2.92 1.08
CA ARG A 219 -11.58 3.91 0.08
C ARG A 219 -11.86 5.30 0.67
N LEU A 220 -12.35 5.36 1.91
CA LEU A 220 -12.48 6.63 2.66
C LEU A 220 -11.10 7.24 2.94
N GLY A 221 -10.11 6.42 3.33
CA GLY A 221 -8.73 6.84 3.54
C GLY A 221 -8.07 7.37 2.27
N GLU A 222 -8.20 6.67 1.13
CA GLU A 222 -7.75 7.15 -0.18
C GLU A 222 -8.35 8.52 -0.53
N ALA A 223 -9.66 8.68 -0.33
CA ALA A 223 -10.36 9.92 -0.63
C ALA A 223 -9.89 11.08 0.25
N TYR A 224 -9.67 10.84 1.55
CA TYR A 224 -9.10 11.83 2.45
C TYR A 224 -7.67 12.21 2.05
N GLU A 225 -6.79 11.25 1.80
CA GLU A 225 -5.39 11.54 1.44
C GLU A 225 -5.26 12.37 0.16
N VAL A 226 -6.14 12.14 -0.82
CA VAL A 226 -6.17 12.94 -2.05
C VAL A 226 -6.75 14.34 -1.81
N LEU A 227 -7.79 14.48 -0.97
CA LEU A 227 -8.52 15.74 -0.79
C LEU A 227 -8.03 16.64 0.35
N ARG A 228 -7.20 16.12 1.27
CA ARG A 228 -6.75 16.84 2.49
C ARG A 228 -5.73 17.96 2.24
N SER A 229 -5.08 17.98 1.08
CA SER A 229 -4.12 19.01 0.68
C SER A 229 -4.58 19.67 -0.61
N ALA A 230 -4.57 21.01 -0.64
CA ALA A 230 -4.84 21.80 -1.83
C ALA A 230 -4.06 21.30 -3.08
N THR A 231 -2.80 20.88 -2.93
CA THR A 231 -1.96 20.40 -4.05
C THR A 231 -2.46 19.07 -4.60
N SER A 232 -2.64 18.05 -3.75
CA SER A 232 -3.09 16.72 -4.20
C SER A 232 -4.52 16.76 -4.74
N ARG A 233 -5.36 17.64 -4.16
CA ARG A 233 -6.72 17.90 -4.61
C ARG A 233 -6.75 18.56 -5.99
N ALA A 234 -5.96 19.61 -6.22
CA ALA A 234 -5.88 20.25 -7.53
C ALA A 234 -5.41 19.26 -8.62
N SER A 235 -4.41 18.42 -8.33
CA SER A 235 -3.97 17.35 -9.24
C SER A 235 -5.04 16.27 -9.48
N TYR A 236 -5.97 16.07 -8.55
CA TYR A 236 -7.11 15.16 -8.70
C TYR A 236 -8.25 15.79 -9.52
N GLU A 237 -8.62 17.03 -9.21
CA GLU A 237 -9.64 17.80 -9.94
C GLU A 237 -9.23 17.98 -11.41
N ALA A 238 -7.96 18.32 -11.69
CA ALA A 238 -7.43 18.41 -13.06
C ALA A 238 -7.54 17.09 -13.84
N ARG A 239 -7.21 15.96 -13.19
CA ARG A 239 -7.29 14.61 -13.79
C ARG A 239 -8.72 14.12 -14.02
N LEU A 240 -9.71 14.68 -13.34
CA LEU A 240 -11.12 14.45 -13.62
C LEU A 240 -11.70 15.40 -14.69
N GLY A 241 -10.92 16.35 -15.23
CA GLY A 241 -11.43 17.41 -16.08
C GLY A 241 -12.31 18.43 -15.34
N LEU A 242 -12.17 18.50 -14.00
CA LEU A 242 -12.95 19.34 -13.09
C LEU A 242 -12.17 20.58 -12.60
N ALA A 243 -11.13 20.99 -13.32
CA ALA A 243 -10.39 22.21 -13.02
C ALA A 243 -11.20 23.45 -13.46
N GLU A 244 -11.71 24.21 -12.49
CA GLU A 244 -12.28 25.54 -12.75
C GLU A 244 -11.14 26.54 -13.03
N PRO A 245 -11.34 27.56 -13.89
CA PRO A 245 -10.43 28.69 -13.97
C PRO A 245 -10.39 29.43 -12.63
N ALA A 246 -9.18 29.80 -12.18
CA ALA A 246 -8.96 30.35 -10.85
C ALA A 246 -9.58 31.75 -10.68
N GLY A 247 -10.84 31.84 -10.22
CA GLY A 247 -11.46 33.14 -9.97
C GLY A 247 -12.96 33.18 -9.66
N SER A 248 -13.44 32.50 -8.60
CA SER A 248 -14.65 32.95 -7.88
C SER A 248 -14.85 32.22 -6.53
N THR A 249 -14.23 32.72 -5.45
CA THR A 249 -14.84 32.67 -4.12
C THR A 249 -14.53 33.97 -3.38
N ILE A 250 -15.55 34.79 -3.14
CA ILE A 250 -15.44 35.93 -2.24
C ILE A 250 -15.29 35.38 -0.83
N ARG A 251 -14.05 35.25 -0.36
CA ARG A 251 -13.77 34.86 1.02
C ARG A 251 -14.14 36.02 1.94
N LYS A 252 -15.18 35.84 2.75
CA LYS A 252 -15.49 36.74 3.88
C LYS A 252 -14.22 36.89 4.72
N ALA A 253 -13.82 38.14 5.01
CA ALA A 253 -12.61 38.40 5.78
C ALA A 253 -12.68 37.67 7.13
N PRO A 254 -11.66 36.87 7.50
CA PRO A 254 -11.64 36.21 8.80
C PRO A 254 -11.45 37.26 9.89
N GLU A 255 -12.09 37.04 11.04
CA GLU A 255 -11.76 37.77 12.26
C GLU A 255 -10.27 37.57 12.60
N PRO A 256 -9.61 38.55 13.26
CA PRO A 256 -8.24 38.38 13.70
C PRO A 256 -8.15 37.12 14.57
N PRO A 257 -7.24 36.18 14.28
CA PRO A 257 -7.15 34.93 15.02
C PRO A 257 -6.87 35.22 16.50
N PRO A 258 -7.36 34.38 17.43
CA PRO A 258 -6.98 34.48 18.83
C PRO A 258 -5.45 34.45 18.96
N PRO A 259 -4.88 35.10 19.99
CA PRO A 259 -3.43 35.08 20.18
C PRO A 259 -2.92 33.64 20.23
N PRO A 260 -1.77 33.33 19.59
CA PRO A 260 -1.25 31.98 19.54
C PRO A 260 -1.07 31.45 20.98
N PRO A 261 -1.46 30.19 21.27
CA PRO A 261 -1.31 29.62 22.60
C PRO A 261 0.16 29.59 23.06
N ASP A 262 0.38 29.53 24.37
CA ASP A 262 1.74 29.35 24.94
C ASP A 262 2.38 28.09 24.32
N PRO A 263 3.52 28.20 23.58
CA PRO A 263 4.18 27.05 22.98
C PRO A 263 4.56 25.97 24.01
N ALA A 264 4.82 26.35 25.26
CA ALA A 264 5.08 25.39 26.32
C ALA A 264 3.80 24.66 26.77
N GLU A 265 2.62 25.28 26.67
CA GLU A 265 1.33 24.63 26.92
C GLU A 265 0.93 23.70 25.77
N GLU A 266 1.16 24.12 24.52
CA GLU A 266 0.95 23.26 23.35
C GLU A 266 1.81 22.01 23.41
N ALA A 267 3.10 22.14 23.75
CA ALA A 267 4.00 21.01 23.95
C ALA A 267 3.50 20.07 25.05
N ARG A 268 3.08 20.59 26.21
CA ARG A 268 2.49 19.78 27.31
C ARG A 268 1.23 19.04 26.86
N LYS A 269 0.34 19.69 26.10
CA LYS A 269 -0.88 19.09 25.54
C LYS A 269 -0.57 18.00 24.52
N ALA A 270 0.40 18.25 23.62
CA ALA A 270 0.84 17.29 22.62
C ALA A 270 1.51 16.05 23.23
N GLU A 271 2.37 16.23 24.24
CA GLU A 271 2.91 15.10 25.02
C GLU A 271 1.80 14.26 25.68
N GLN A 272 0.80 14.93 26.26
CA GLN A 272 -0.31 14.23 26.89
C GLN A 272 -1.18 13.49 25.86
N ALA A 273 -1.38 14.07 24.66
CA ALA A 273 -2.07 13.40 23.56
C ALA A 273 -1.36 12.11 23.12
N ILE A 274 -0.02 12.11 23.04
CA ILE A 274 0.78 10.90 22.76
C ILE A 274 0.55 9.83 23.84
N ARG A 275 0.60 10.20 25.14
CA ARG A 275 0.35 9.27 26.26
C ARG A 275 -1.09 8.72 26.27
N VAL A 276 -2.06 9.49 25.77
CA VAL A 276 -3.45 9.03 25.60
C VAL A 276 -3.56 8.10 24.40
N ALA A 277 -2.87 8.39 23.30
CA ALA A 277 -2.85 7.57 22.10
C ALA A 277 -2.28 6.17 22.34
N GLU A 278 -1.27 6.04 23.20
CA GLU A 278 -0.74 4.74 23.63
C GLU A 278 -1.80 3.89 24.34
N LYS A 279 -2.54 4.49 25.29
CA LYS A 279 -3.66 3.82 25.97
C LYS A 279 -4.84 3.52 25.04
N LEU A 280 -4.94 4.20 23.91
CA LEU A 280 -5.92 3.90 22.86
C LEU A 280 -5.41 2.74 21.99
N TYR A 281 -4.12 2.71 21.64
CA TYR A 281 -3.47 1.60 20.94
C TYR A 281 -3.56 0.28 21.74
N GLU A 282 -3.30 0.32 23.04
CA GLU A 282 -3.46 -0.82 23.97
C GLU A 282 -4.90 -1.36 24.02
N LYS A 283 -5.89 -0.48 23.80
CA LYS A 283 -7.32 -0.80 23.71
C LYS A 283 -7.78 -1.12 22.29
N GLU A 284 -6.84 -1.33 21.38
CA GLU A 284 -7.06 -1.60 19.95
C GLU A 284 -7.81 -0.48 19.21
N LYS A 285 -7.91 0.71 19.81
CA LYS A 285 -8.52 1.91 19.21
C LYS A 285 -7.52 2.67 18.35
N TYR A 286 -6.97 1.97 17.36
CA TYR A 286 -5.91 2.47 16.48
C TYR A 286 -6.29 3.79 15.80
N TRP A 287 -7.55 3.94 15.40
CA TRP A 287 -8.04 5.16 14.75
C TRP A 287 -8.10 6.38 15.68
N ASP A 288 -8.64 6.21 16.89
CA ASP A 288 -8.67 7.28 17.88
C ASP A 288 -7.23 7.65 18.31
N ALA A 289 -6.30 6.69 18.36
CA ALA A 289 -4.88 6.94 18.59
C ALA A 289 -4.24 7.79 17.48
N ILE A 290 -4.46 7.46 16.20
CA ILE A 290 -3.94 8.23 15.05
C ILE A 290 -4.42 9.69 15.12
N GLN A 291 -5.69 9.93 15.46
CA GLN A 291 -6.25 11.29 15.58
C GLN A 291 -5.55 12.14 16.64
N GLN A 292 -5.06 11.53 17.72
CA GLN A 292 -4.30 12.23 18.77
C GLN A 292 -2.81 12.41 18.37
N LEU A 293 -2.25 11.47 17.59
CA LEU A 293 -0.83 11.46 17.22
C LEU A 293 -0.49 12.40 16.06
N GLU A 294 -1.23 12.37 14.95
CA GLU A 294 -0.96 13.20 13.76
C GLU A 294 -0.75 14.70 14.08
N PRO A 295 -1.58 15.36 14.92
CA PRO A 295 -1.36 16.77 15.28
C PRO A 295 -0.32 16.98 16.39
N ALA A 296 -0.06 15.98 17.23
CA ALA A 296 0.82 16.11 18.40
C ALA A 296 2.31 15.89 18.08
N VAL A 297 2.61 14.91 17.22
CA VAL A 297 3.99 14.53 16.86
C VAL A 297 4.82 15.69 16.28
N PRO A 298 4.29 16.60 15.43
CA PRO A 298 5.04 17.76 14.94
C PRO A 298 5.42 18.79 16.01
N ILE A 299 4.71 18.82 17.15
CA ILE A 299 4.86 19.84 18.20
C ILE A 299 5.92 19.41 19.23
N VAL A 300 5.86 18.16 19.68
CA VAL A 300 6.79 17.61 20.69
C VAL A 300 8.22 17.48 20.15
N GLN A 301 9.20 17.30 21.04
CA GLN A 301 10.62 17.16 20.67
C GLN A 301 11.28 15.95 21.33
N GLY A 302 12.41 15.49 20.78
CA GLY A 302 13.28 14.47 21.38
C GLY A 302 12.56 13.14 21.63
N LYS A 303 12.75 12.58 22.83
CA LYS A 303 12.22 11.24 23.17
C LYS A 303 10.69 11.13 23.04
N MET A 304 9.94 12.20 23.30
CA MET A 304 8.48 12.17 23.12
C MET A 304 8.08 12.16 21.64
N LYS A 305 8.83 12.87 20.79
CA LYS A 305 8.62 12.87 19.33
C LYS A 305 8.96 11.52 18.72
N GLN A 306 10.11 10.93 19.07
CA GLN A 306 10.45 9.55 18.68
C GLN A 306 9.36 8.56 19.10
N ARG A 307 8.91 8.64 20.36
CA ARG A 307 7.87 7.76 20.91
C ARG A 307 6.56 7.92 20.15
N GLY A 308 6.13 9.15 19.87
CA GLY A 308 4.95 9.45 19.07
C GLY A 308 5.02 8.87 17.65
N HIS A 309 6.16 9.04 16.96
CA HIS A 309 6.40 8.43 15.64
C HIS A 309 6.30 6.88 15.68
N VAL A 310 6.90 6.22 16.69
CA VAL A 310 6.82 4.75 16.84
C VAL A 310 5.37 4.28 17.06
N VAL A 311 4.61 4.95 17.93
CA VAL A 311 3.21 4.57 18.20
C VAL A 311 2.34 4.83 16.97
N LEU A 312 2.57 5.93 16.25
CA LEU A 312 1.85 6.25 15.01
C LEU A 312 2.12 5.21 13.92
N ALA A 313 3.38 4.79 13.76
CA ALA A 313 3.74 3.69 12.87
C ALA A 313 3.07 2.37 13.24
N ARG A 314 3.06 2.02 14.54
CA ARG A 314 2.36 0.83 15.04
C ARG A 314 0.85 0.88 14.74
N CYS A 315 0.22 2.05 14.83
CA CYS A 315 -1.17 2.23 14.42
C CYS A 315 -1.34 2.05 12.90
N TYR A 316 -0.46 2.63 12.08
CA TYR A 316 -0.53 2.47 10.63
C TYR A 316 -0.33 1.02 10.16
N LEU A 317 0.53 0.23 10.81
CA LEU A 317 0.75 -1.18 10.47
C LEU A 317 -0.48 -2.09 10.68
N LYS A 318 -1.52 -1.62 11.37
CA LYS A 318 -2.79 -2.33 11.47
C LYS A 318 -3.59 -2.32 10.15
N ASN A 319 -3.19 -1.48 9.18
CA ASN A 319 -3.73 -1.48 7.83
C ASN A 319 -2.59 -1.71 6.80
N PRO A 320 -2.59 -2.81 6.02
CA PRO A 320 -1.56 -3.09 5.02
C PRO A 320 -1.31 -1.96 4.01
N MET A 321 -2.35 -1.19 3.67
CA MET A 321 -2.25 -0.04 2.74
C MET A 321 -1.36 1.09 3.30
N TRP A 322 -1.22 1.19 4.61
CA TRP A 322 -0.44 2.24 5.29
C TRP A 322 0.97 1.80 5.67
N ALA A 323 1.42 0.62 5.24
CA ALA A 323 2.77 0.12 5.52
C ALA A 323 3.90 1.07 5.04
N LYS A 324 3.68 1.88 3.99
CA LYS A 324 4.63 2.92 3.57
C LYS A 324 4.69 4.09 4.57
N ARG A 325 3.53 4.58 5.04
CA ARG A 325 3.45 5.63 6.07
C ARG A 325 4.12 5.15 7.35
N ALA A 326 3.86 3.92 7.78
CA ALA A 326 4.51 3.32 8.93
C ALA A 326 6.05 3.32 8.81
N GLU A 327 6.60 2.95 7.65
CA GLU A 327 8.04 3.03 7.39
C GLU A 327 8.57 4.46 7.47
N GLU A 328 7.87 5.44 6.87
CA GLU A 328 8.25 6.86 6.91
C GLU A 328 8.31 7.42 8.34
N GLU A 329 7.32 7.09 9.18
CA GLU A 329 7.29 7.44 10.61
C GLU A 329 8.43 6.76 11.39
N LEU A 330 8.71 5.48 11.15
CA LEU A 330 9.83 4.79 11.84
C LEU A 330 11.20 5.32 11.42
N LEU A 331 11.35 5.71 10.15
CA LEU A 331 12.54 6.41 9.68
C LEU A 331 12.65 7.81 10.29
N ALA A 332 11.54 8.47 10.65
CA ALA A 332 11.57 9.71 11.44
C ALA A 332 11.96 9.42 12.91
N ALA A 333 11.38 8.39 13.53
CA ALA A 333 11.74 7.93 14.88
C ALA A 333 13.24 7.61 15.01
N ALA A 334 13.82 6.90 14.04
CA ALA A 334 15.24 6.54 14.02
C ALA A 334 16.18 7.73 13.68
N ARG A 335 15.66 8.81 13.08
CA ARG A 335 16.39 10.09 12.91
C ARG A 335 16.39 10.91 14.20
N GLU A 336 15.28 10.90 14.94
CA GLU A 336 15.13 11.61 16.21
C GLU A 336 15.90 10.91 17.36
N ASP A 337 15.86 9.57 17.42
CA ASP A 337 16.72 8.76 18.31
C ASP A 337 17.33 7.57 17.54
N PRO A 338 18.60 7.65 17.12
CA PRO A 338 19.33 6.56 16.50
C PRO A 338 19.51 5.31 17.39
N LYS A 339 19.20 5.38 18.69
CA LYS A 339 19.23 4.25 19.64
C LYS A 339 17.83 3.67 19.92
N SER A 340 16.81 4.09 19.17
CA SER A 340 15.45 3.55 19.28
C SER A 340 15.41 2.08 18.83
N ILE A 341 15.42 1.16 19.81
CA ILE A 341 15.28 -0.29 19.58
C ILE A 341 13.99 -0.59 18.82
N ASP A 342 12.86 -0.03 19.28
CA ASP A 342 11.54 -0.18 18.66
C ASP A 342 11.55 0.21 17.17
N ALA A 343 12.13 1.36 16.83
CA ALA A 343 12.15 1.82 15.43
C ALA A 343 12.92 0.87 14.52
N HIS A 344 14.10 0.41 14.97
CA HIS A 344 14.91 -0.55 14.22
C HIS A 344 14.24 -1.92 14.11
N PHE A 345 13.67 -2.44 15.20
CA PHE A 345 13.01 -3.75 15.19
C PHE A 345 11.81 -3.77 14.23
N ILE A 346 10.93 -2.77 14.32
CA ILE A 346 9.73 -2.70 13.47
C ILE A 346 10.11 -2.47 11.99
N LEU A 347 11.12 -1.63 11.69
CA LEU A 347 11.66 -1.51 10.32
C LEU A 347 12.21 -2.85 9.80
N GLY A 348 12.90 -3.61 10.65
CA GLY A 348 13.38 -4.95 10.34
C GLY A 348 12.24 -5.89 9.94
N SER A 349 11.15 -5.89 10.71
CA SER A 349 9.95 -6.70 10.43
C SER A 349 9.26 -6.28 9.13
N ILE A 350 9.06 -4.98 8.89
CA ILE A 350 8.52 -4.47 7.61
C ILE A 350 9.38 -4.92 6.42
N TYR A 351 10.71 -4.85 6.55
CA TYR A 351 11.61 -5.29 5.49
C TYR A 351 11.60 -6.81 5.31
N LYS A 352 11.44 -7.60 6.37
CA LYS A 352 11.30 -9.06 6.29
C LYS A 352 10.02 -9.46 5.56
N GLU A 353 8.88 -8.86 5.92
CA GLU A 353 7.57 -9.11 5.27
C GLU A 353 7.59 -8.80 3.77
N ARG A 354 8.34 -7.75 3.36
CA ARG A 354 8.53 -7.38 1.96
C ARG A 354 9.64 -8.18 1.24
N GLY A 355 10.22 -9.21 1.87
CA GLY A 355 11.30 -10.04 1.31
C GLY A 355 12.66 -9.34 1.18
N LEU A 356 12.83 -8.14 1.75
CA LEU A 356 14.06 -7.34 1.72
C LEU A 356 15.05 -7.82 2.79
N ASN A 357 15.37 -9.12 2.76
CA ASN A 357 16.09 -9.85 3.82
C ASN A 357 17.41 -9.17 4.25
N SER A 358 18.20 -8.64 3.32
CA SER A 358 19.46 -7.94 3.65
C SER A 358 19.24 -6.65 4.45
N ARG A 359 18.15 -5.91 4.17
CA ARG A 359 17.77 -4.71 4.93
C ARG A 359 17.21 -5.09 6.29
N ALA A 360 16.36 -6.13 6.34
CA ALA A 360 15.82 -6.68 7.58
C ALA A 360 16.94 -7.11 8.55
N LEU A 361 17.88 -7.91 8.07
CA LEU A 361 19.08 -8.33 8.81
C LEU A 361 19.92 -7.14 9.31
N SER A 362 20.10 -6.10 8.51
CA SER A 362 20.82 -4.90 8.94
C SER A 362 20.11 -4.20 10.11
N MET A 363 18.78 -4.12 10.10
CA MET A 363 18.02 -3.52 11.20
C MET A 363 18.02 -4.40 12.46
N PHE A 364 17.85 -5.72 12.33
CA PHE A 364 17.91 -6.64 13.48
C PHE A 364 19.31 -6.70 14.10
N ARG A 365 20.39 -6.57 13.31
CA ARG A 365 21.76 -6.44 13.85
C ARG A 365 21.93 -5.18 14.69
N LYS A 366 21.42 -4.03 14.26
CA LYS A 366 21.40 -2.81 15.08
C LYS A 366 20.61 -2.99 16.39
N VAL A 367 19.51 -3.73 16.37
CA VAL A 367 18.79 -4.09 17.60
C VAL A 367 19.68 -4.89 18.54
N LEU A 368 20.45 -5.85 18.04
CA LEU A 368 21.39 -6.65 18.84
C LEU A 368 22.64 -5.86 19.31
N GLU A 369 23.10 -4.88 18.54
CA GLU A 369 24.16 -3.94 18.95
C GLU A 369 23.71 -3.06 20.13
N LEU A 370 22.43 -2.66 20.16
CA LEU A 370 21.83 -1.85 21.22
C LEU A 370 21.36 -2.69 22.42
N LYS A 371 20.88 -3.92 22.16
CA LYS A 371 20.35 -4.87 23.14
C LYS A 371 20.73 -6.32 22.75
N PRO A 372 21.88 -6.84 23.21
CA PRO A 372 22.37 -8.18 22.83
C PRO A 372 21.46 -9.35 23.24
N ASP A 373 20.66 -9.18 24.29
CA ASP A 373 19.70 -10.15 24.84
C ASP A 373 18.30 -10.08 24.18
N HIS A 374 18.15 -9.41 23.05
CA HIS A 374 16.85 -9.28 22.38
C HIS A 374 16.45 -10.58 21.66
N GLU A 375 15.77 -11.48 22.37
CA GLU A 375 15.33 -12.82 21.93
C GLU A 375 14.79 -12.85 20.49
N GLU A 376 13.79 -12.03 20.17
CA GLU A 376 13.19 -12.02 18.82
C GLU A 376 14.21 -11.68 17.73
N ALA A 377 15.08 -10.68 17.95
CA ALA A 377 16.09 -10.28 16.98
C ALA A 377 17.18 -11.36 16.82
N LEU A 378 17.54 -12.08 17.90
CA LEU A 378 18.46 -13.23 17.85
C LEU A 378 17.89 -14.33 16.95
N VAL A 379 16.63 -14.73 17.17
CA VAL A 379 15.93 -15.75 16.37
C VAL A 379 15.83 -15.32 14.90
N LEU A 380 15.48 -14.06 14.65
CA LEU A 380 15.33 -13.53 13.29
C LEU A 380 16.67 -13.50 12.54
N VAL A 381 17.77 -13.10 13.18
CA VAL A 381 19.12 -13.13 12.57
C VAL A 381 19.61 -14.56 12.36
N ALA A 382 19.43 -15.46 13.35
CA ALA A 382 19.83 -16.86 13.23
C ALA A 382 19.08 -17.59 12.09
N SER A 383 17.77 -17.36 11.96
CA SER A 383 16.93 -17.95 10.90
C SER A 383 17.30 -17.53 9.47
N ALA A 384 18.05 -16.43 9.33
CA ALA A 384 18.46 -15.86 8.06
C ALA A 384 19.98 -15.95 7.80
N ALA A 385 20.73 -16.58 8.72
CA ALA A 385 22.10 -17.01 8.45
C ALA A 385 22.06 -18.27 7.55
N PRO A 386 22.99 -18.44 6.59
CA PRO A 386 23.17 -19.74 5.95
C PRO A 386 23.52 -20.78 7.03
N PRO A 387 23.12 -22.06 6.86
CA PRO A 387 23.49 -23.09 7.81
C PRO A 387 25.01 -23.09 7.98
N THR A 388 25.47 -23.02 9.23
CA THR A 388 26.89 -23.12 9.55
C THR A 388 27.41 -24.41 8.92
N PRO A 389 28.42 -24.37 8.03
CA PRO A 389 29.04 -25.61 7.58
C PRO A 389 29.51 -26.37 8.82
N PRO A 390 29.38 -27.71 8.84
CA PRO A 390 29.89 -28.50 9.97
C PRO A 390 31.37 -28.16 10.17
N PRO A 391 31.87 -28.17 11.43
CA PRO A 391 33.28 -27.92 11.68
C PRO A 391 34.11 -28.86 10.79
N GLU A 392 35.06 -28.32 10.03
CA GLU A 392 35.93 -29.13 9.18
C GLU A 392 36.88 -29.97 10.06
N GLU A 393 36.38 -31.11 10.52
CA GLU A 393 37.21 -32.18 11.06
C GLU A 393 38.09 -32.75 9.94
N GLY A 394 39.35 -32.30 9.91
CA GLY A 394 40.43 -33.08 9.32
C GLY A 394 41.02 -32.57 8.00
N GLY A 395 42.10 -31.81 8.13
CA GLY A 395 43.35 -32.32 7.56
C GLY A 395 43.61 -32.12 6.07
N GLY A 396 43.63 -30.86 5.64
CA GLY A 396 44.69 -30.36 4.75
C GLY A 396 44.85 -31.04 3.37
N LEU A 397 43.98 -30.67 2.44
CA LEU A 397 44.17 -30.93 0.99
C LEU A 397 45.54 -30.43 0.50
N ILE A 398 45.98 -29.26 1.01
CA ILE A 398 47.26 -28.61 0.68
C ILE A 398 48.46 -29.48 1.12
N LYS A 399 48.34 -30.24 2.21
CA LYS A 399 49.43 -31.09 2.74
C LYS A 399 49.68 -32.33 1.88
N ARG A 400 48.69 -32.76 1.07
CA ARG A 400 48.82 -33.87 0.11
C ARG A 400 49.45 -33.46 -1.22
N LEU A 401 49.46 -32.18 -1.56
CA LEU A 401 50.05 -31.68 -2.81
C LEU A 401 51.57 -31.48 -2.75
N PHE A 402 52.16 -31.30 -1.56
CA PHE A 402 53.59 -31.01 -1.40
C PHE A 402 54.48 -32.21 -1.04
N ASN A 403 53.93 -33.41 -0.81
CA ASN A 403 54.70 -34.57 -0.32
C ASN A 403 54.89 -35.68 -1.37
N LYS A 404 55.30 -35.29 -2.59
CA LYS A 404 55.87 -36.20 -3.61
C LYS A 404 57.16 -35.61 -4.21
N ARG A 405 58.27 -35.74 -3.47
CA ARG A 405 59.63 -35.72 -3.99
C ARG A 405 60.50 -36.73 -3.23
N SER A 406 60.63 -37.92 -3.80
CA SER A 406 61.74 -38.87 -3.67
C SER A 406 61.63 -39.80 -4.88
#